data_AF-A0A3M1KGH6-F1
#
_entry.id   AF-A0A3M1KGH6-F1
#
_cell.length_a   1.000
_cell.length_b   1.000
_cell.length_c   1.000
_cell.angle_alpha   90.00
_cell.angle_beta   90.00
_cell.angle_gamma   90.00
#
_symmetry.space_group_name_H-M   'P 1'
#
loop_
_entity.id
_entity.type
_entity.pdbx_description
1 polymer ?
#
loop_
_entity_poly.entity_id
_entity_poly.type
_entity_poly.pdbx_seq_one_letter_code
_entity_poly.pdbx_strand_id
1 'polypeptide(L)'
;MTLNDCLLSCQATRLAAHRFGGRLNAWRVPAEHWLRVHQILKEKGGRLSALWADEAETDQVFALVWLDDGYVLLAVMPEQGSVPSVARIWANADRPERYTRDMYGIEFADAPDNRRWARHQAWSKGDTPLRRNFPLEGLKTDDTTQPDAPYGYHQVQGVQVYEIPVGPVHAGIIEPGHFRFNAAGERILRLEERLGYVHKGLEKSA
;
A
#
# COMPACT_ATOMS: atom_id res chain seq x y z
N MET A 1 -4.26 -19.71 -23.97
CA MET A 1 -5.12 -18.52 -23.78
C MET A 1 -4.22 -17.30 -23.56
N THR A 2 -4.39 -16.23 -24.34
CA THR A 2 -3.56 -15.02 -24.20
C THR A 2 -3.93 -14.24 -22.94
N LEU A 3 -3.06 -13.33 -22.48
CA LEU A 3 -3.40 -12.46 -21.35
C LEU A 3 -4.66 -11.63 -21.64
N ASN A 4 -4.78 -11.09 -22.86
CA ASN A 4 -5.93 -10.29 -23.26
C ASN A 4 -7.24 -11.08 -23.16
N ASP A 5 -7.24 -12.34 -23.60
CA ASP A 5 -8.44 -13.20 -23.52
C ASP A 5 -8.85 -13.43 -22.06
N CYS A 6 -7.87 -13.68 -21.17
CA CYS A 6 -8.14 -13.84 -19.75
C CYS A 6 -8.71 -12.56 -19.13
N LEU A 7 -8.15 -11.40 -19.45
CA LEU A 7 -8.63 -10.11 -18.93
C LEU A 7 -10.04 -9.79 -19.42
N LEU A 8 -10.33 -10.05 -20.70
CA LEU A 8 -11.67 -9.89 -21.27
C LEU A 8 -12.68 -10.85 -20.63
N SER A 9 -12.27 -12.09 -20.30
CA SER A 9 -13.13 -13.03 -19.55
C SER A 9 -13.46 -12.57 -18.13
N CYS A 10 -12.61 -11.70 -17.58
CA CYS A 10 -12.82 -11.00 -16.30
C CYS A 10 -13.54 -9.66 -16.49
N GLN A 11 -14.25 -9.46 -17.61
CA GLN A 11 -14.97 -8.24 -17.95
C GLN A 11 -14.10 -6.96 -17.90
N ALA A 12 -12.77 -7.11 -17.98
CA ALA A 12 -11.88 -5.97 -17.96
C ALA A 12 -11.97 -5.20 -19.29
N THR A 13 -11.99 -3.89 -19.21
CA THR A 13 -12.09 -3.01 -20.39
C THR A 13 -10.76 -2.30 -20.62
N ARG A 14 -10.34 -2.15 -21.88
CA ARG A 14 -9.10 -1.45 -22.20
C ARG A 14 -9.26 0.04 -21.90
N LEU A 15 -8.23 0.62 -21.29
CA LEU A 15 -8.10 2.06 -21.11
C LEU A 15 -7.29 2.66 -22.25
N ALA A 16 -7.74 3.83 -22.70
CA ALA A 16 -7.05 4.66 -23.67
C ALA A 16 -5.71 5.17 -23.08
N ALA A 17 -4.62 4.43 -23.29
CA ALA A 17 -3.29 4.76 -22.79
C ALA A 17 -2.45 5.62 -23.77
N HIS A 18 -3.11 6.49 -24.55
CA HIS A 18 -2.45 7.28 -25.61
C HIS A 18 -1.25 8.11 -25.08
N ARG A 19 -1.31 8.55 -23.81
CA ARG A 19 -0.24 9.32 -23.15
C ARG A 19 1.07 8.56 -22.93
N PHE A 20 1.09 7.24 -23.09
CA PHE A 20 2.26 6.38 -22.83
C PHE A 20 2.85 5.73 -24.09
N GLY A 21 2.52 6.24 -25.28
CA GLY A 21 3.18 5.83 -26.53
C GLY A 21 3.02 4.35 -26.88
N GLY A 22 1.93 3.70 -26.46
CA GLY A 22 1.59 2.32 -26.81
C GLY A 22 2.39 1.22 -26.10
N ARG A 23 3.31 1.55 -25.18
CA ARG A 23 4.10 0.58 -24.40
C ARG A 23 3.43 0.13 -23.09
N LEU A 24 2.26 0.68 -22.78
CA LEU A 24 1.52 0.39 -21.56
C LEU A 24 0.16 -0.23 -21.92
N ASN A 25 -0.04 -1.48 -21.50
CA ASN A 25 -1.33 -2.15 -21.63
C ASN A 25 -2.19 -1.80 -20.41
N ALA A 26 -3.12 -0.87 -20.57
CA ALA A 26 -3.94 -0.38 -19.47
C ALA A 26 -5.36 -0.97 -19.50
N TRP A 27 -5.86 -1.40 -18.34
CA TRP A 27 -7.13 -2.08 -18.19
C TRP A 27 -7.89 -1.58 -16.96
N ARG A 28 -9.19 -1.40 -17.08
CA ARG A 28 -10.10 -1.24 -15.96
C ARG A 28 -10.70 -2.59 -15.62
N VAL A 29 -10.64 -2.96 -14.34
CA VAL A 29 -11.07 -4.26 -13.84
C VAL A 29 -12.23 -4.03 -12.86
N PRO A 30 -13.37 -4.72 -13.03
CA PRO A 30 -14.43 -4.74 -12.01
C PRO A 30 -13.93 -5.27 -10.67
N ALA A 31 -14.42 -4.74 -9.55
CA ALA A 31 -13.89 -5.09 -8.23
C ALA A 31 -14.02 -6.60 -7.94
N GLU A 32 -15.12 -7.23 -8.36
CA GLU A 32 -15.35 -8.68 -8.24
C GLU A 32 -14.30 -9.55 -8.94
N HIS A 33 -13.61 -9.02 -9.96
CA HIS A 33 -12.59 -9.73 -10.73
C HIS A 33 -11.16 -9.29 -10.41
N TRP A 34 -10.99 -8.30 -9.51
CA TRP A 34 -9.70 -7.73 -9.16
C TRP A 34 -8.67 -8.78 -8.71
N LEU A 35 -9.02 -9.63 -7.75
CA LEU A 35 -8.15 -10.70 -7.26
C LEU A 35 -7.81 -11.71 -8.36
N ARG A 36 -8.79 -12.08 -9.18
CA ARG A 36 -8.60 -13.08 -10.25
C ARG A 36 -7.61 -12.58 -11.30
N VAL A 37 -7.72 -11.31 -11.71
CA VAL A 37 -6.79 -10.69 -12.65
C VAL A 37 -5.36 -10.68 -12.08
N HIS A 38 -5.19 -10.31 -10.81
CA HIS A 38 -3.89 -10.36 -10.15
C HIS A 38 -3.31 -11.78 -10.04
N GLN A 39 -4.14 -12.80 -9.80
CA GLN A 39 -3.71 -14.21 -9.83
C GLN A 39 -3.22 -14.62 -11.22
N ILE A 40 -3.96 -14.27 -12.28
CA ILE A 40 -3.57 -14.56 -13.67
C ILE A 40 -2.21 -13.92 -14.00
N LEU A 41 -1.99 -12.67 -13.59
CA LEU A 41 -0.72 -11.99 -13.81
C LEU A 41 0.42 -12.65 -13.02
N LYS A 42 0.16 -13.10 -11.79
CA LYS A 42 1.14 -13.86 -10.98
C LYS A 42 1.51 -15.18 -11.63
N GLU A 43 0.52 -15.95 -12.08
CA GLU A 43 0.69 -17.23 -12.78
C GLU A 43 1.49 -17.08 -14.08
N LYS A 44 1.38 -15.91 -14.73
CA LYS A 44 2.16 -15.57 -15.94
C LYS A 44 3.56 -15.00 -15.65
N GLY A 45 4.03 -15.06 -14.40
CA GLY A 45 5.37 -14.60 -14.02
C GLY A 45 5.49 -13.09 -13.75
N GLY A 46 4.37 -12.39 -13.64
CA GLY A 46 4.35 -10.95 -13.41
C GLY A 46 4.97 -10.55 -12.07
N ARG A 47 5.39 -9.29 -11.98
CA ARG A 47 5.93 -8.66 -10.76
C ARG A 47 5.21 -7.35 -10.49
N LEU A 48 4.57 -7.21 -9.33
CA LEU A 48 3.98 -5.95 -8.92
C LEU A 48 5.09 -4.91 -8.74
N SER A 49 5.03 -3.82 -9.49
CA SER A 49 6.00 -2.73 -9.45
C SER A 49 5.52 -1.56 -8.60
N ALA A 50 4.23 -1.25 -8.65
CA ALA A 50 3.63 -0.17 -7.86
C ALA A 50 2.13 -0.40 -7.63
N LEU A 51 1.61 0.14 -6.53
CA LEU A 51 0.18 0.29 -6.26
C LEU A 51 -0.04 1.67 -5.64
N TRP A 52 -1.07 2.39 -6.08
CA TRP A 52 -1.40 3.71 -5.55
C TRP A 52 -2.87 4.01 -5.79
N ALA A 53 -3.37 5.09 -5.19
CA ALA A 53 -4.70 5.62 -5.50
C ALA A 53 -4.59 7.03 -6.08
N ASP A 54 -5.63 7.44 -6.78
CA ASP A 54 -5.85 8.81 -7.22
C ASP A 54 -7.33 9.16 -7.03
N GLU A 55 -7.59 10.43 -6.73
CA GLU A 55 -8.93 11.00 -6.65
C GLU A 55 -9.12 11.88 -7.89
N ALA A 56 -9.73 11.30 -8.93
CA ALA A 56 -10.13 12.01 -10.14
C ALA A 56 -11.55 12.56 -9.99
N GLU A 57 -12.49 12.13 -10.84
CA GLU A 57 -13.93 12.32 -10.61
C GLU A 57 -14.48 11.30 -9.60
N THR A 58 -13.87 10.11 -9.57
CA THR A 58 -14.13 9.03 -8.63
C THR A 58 -12.79 8.47 -8.15
N ASP A 59 -12.81 7.82 -6.99
CA ASP A 59 -11.66 7.10 -6.47
C ASP A 59 -11.26 5.97 -7.42
N GLN A 60 -9.95 5.86 -7.66
CA GLN A 60 -9.39 4.75 -8.41
C GLN A 60 -8.13 4.25 -7.71
N VAL A 61 -8.02 2.94 -7.60
CA VAL A 61 -6.78 2.25 -7.20
C VAL A 61 -6.14 1.69 -8.45
N PHE A 62 -4.84 1.92 -8.59
CA PHE A 62 -4.04 1.45 -9.70
C PHE A 62 -3.01 0.43 -9.23
N ALA A 63 -2.74 -0.56 -10.07
CA ALA A 63 -1.63 -1.46 -9.90
C ALA A 63 -0.83 -1.57 -11.20
N LEU A 64 0.48 -1.38 -11.10
CA LEU A 64 1.41 -1.56 -12.22
C LEU A 64 2.12 -2.88 -12.06
N VAL A 65 1.94 -3.78 -13.02
CA VAL A 65 2.58 -5.09 -13.04
C VAL A 65 3.49 -5.19 -14.24
N TRP A 66 4.74 -5.54 -14.00
CA TRP A 66 5.70 -5.86 -15.05
C TRP A 66 5.55 -7.32 -15.47
N LEU A 67 5.55 -7.55 -16.78
CA LEU A 67 5.72 -8.84 -17.45
C LEU A 67 6.96 -8.72 -18.36
N ASP A 68 7.55 -9.84 -18.77
CA ASP A 68 8.79 -9.84 -19.55
C ASP A 68 8.71 -8.99 -20.84
N ASP A 69 7.51 -8.78 -21.39
CA ASP A 69 7.22 -8.02 -22.61
C ASP A 69 6.72 -6.58 -22.37
N GLY A 70 6.59 -6.13 -21.13
CA GLY A 70 6.23 -4.75 -20.80
C GLY A 70 5.42 -4.58 -19.52
N TYR A 71 4.75 -3.43 -19.40
CA TYR A 71 3.94 -3.13 -18.22
C TYR A 71 2.45 -3.24 -18.52
N VAL A 72 1.73 -3.79 -17.55
CA VAL A 72 0.27 -3.82 -17.49
C VAL A 72 -0.17 -2.90 -16.36
N LEU A 73 -0.93 -1.87 -16.70
CA LEU A 73 -1.59 -0.99 -15.73
C LEU A 73 -3.01 -1.49 -15.51
N LEU A 74 -3.35 -1.81 -14.28
CA LEU A 74 -4.72 -2.11 -13.88
C LEU A 74 -5.29 -0.93 -13.10
N ALA A 75 -6.57 -0.66 -13.28
CA ALA A 75 -7.35 0.30 -12.51
C ALA A 75 -8.62 -0.38 -11.99
N VAL A 76 -8.97 -0.13 -10.74
CA VAL A 76 -10.23 -0.58 -10.14
C VAL A 76 -10.87 0.60 -9.38
N MET A 77 -12.18 0.71 -9.47
CA MET A 77 -12.93 1.68 -8.67
C MET A 77 -13.33 1.00 -7.36
N PRO A 78 -13.06 1.61 -6.19
CA PRO A 78 -13.53 1.08 -4.91
C PRO A 78 -15.06 0.97 -4.89
N GLU A 79 -15.58 -0.15 -4.41
CA GLU A 79 -17.00 -0.35 -4.15
C GLU A 79 -17.27 -0.08 -2.68
N GLN A 80 -18.16 0.87 -2.38
CA GLN A 80 -18.45 1.32 -1.02
C GLN A 80 -17.18 1.74 -0.23
N GLY A 81 -16.20 2.33 -0.93
CA GLY A 81 -14.93 2.78 -0.35
C GLY A 81 -13.90 1.66 -0.10
N SER A 82 -14.12 0.45 -0.64
CA SER A 82 -13.25 -0.70 -0.44
C SER A 82 -12.84 -1.39 -1.74
N VAL A 83 -11.64 -1.97 -1.76
CA VAL A 83 -11.12 -2.83 -2.84
C VAL A 83 -10.59 -4.14 -2.22
N PRO A 84 -10.70 -5.31 -2.87
CA PRO A 84 -10.05 -6.51 -2.37
C PRO A 84 -8.52 -6.35 -2.28
N SER A 85 -7.91 -6.70 -1.15
CA SER A 85 -6.46 -6.67 -0.97
C SER A 85 -5.76 -7.69 -1.86
N VAL A 86 -4.71 -7.27 -2.54
CA VAL A 86 -3.85 -8.16 -3.34
C VAL A 86 -2.57 -8.53 -2.60
N ALA A 87 -2.40 -8.11 -1.35
CA ALA A 87 -1.19 -8.36 -0.55
C ALA A 87 -0.91 -9.85 -0.28
N ARG A 88 -1.92 -10.72 -0.34
CA ARG A 88 -1.72 -12.19 -0.28
C ARG A 88 -1.18 -12.79 -1.58
N ILE A 89 -1.34 -12.08 -2.70
CA ILE A 89 -0.79 -12.45 -4.02
C ILE A 89 0.59 -11.80 -4.21
N TRP A 90 0.72 -10.54 -3.76
CA TRP A 90 1.89 -9.69 -3.87
C TRP A 90 2.29 -9.18 -2.49
N ALA A 91 3.26 -9.82 -1.84
CA ALA A 91 3.70 -9.40 -0.51
C ALA A 91 4.12 -7.92 -0.46
N ASN A 92 4.64 -7.37 -1.57
CA ASN A 92 5.02 -5.97 -1.68
C ASN A 92 3.85 -4.99 -1.87
N ALA A 93 2.60 -5.44 -1.89
CA ALA A 93 1.42 -4.57 -1.90
C ALA A 93 0.99 -4.09 -0.51
N ASP A 94 1.37 -4.80 0.56
CA ASP A 94 0.96 -4.50 1.96
C ASP A 94 1.14 -3.02 2.31
N ARG A 95 2.35 -2.55 2.08
CA ARG A 95 2.79 -1.18 2.35
C ARG A 95 2.00 -0.17 1.49
N PRO A 96 2.01 -0.24 0.15
CA PRO A 96 1.18 0.62 -0.69
C PRO A 96 -0.31 0.65 -0.32
N GLU A 97 -0.93 -0.49 -0.01
CA GLU A 97 -2.34 -0.56 0.39
C GLU A 97 -2.59 0.17 1.72
N ARG A 98 -1.73 -0.03 2.71
CA ARG A 98 -1.80 0.67 3.99
C ARG A 98 -1.56 2.18 3.83
N TYR A 99 -0.65 2.57 2.95
CA TYR A 99 -0.42 3.97 2.62
C TYR A 99 -1.64 4.60 1.92
N THR A 100 -2.22 3.92 0.93
CA THR A 100 -3.46 4.37 0.25
C THR A 100 -4.61 4.51 1.25
N ARG A 101 -4.77 3.57 2.18
CA ARG A 101 -5.74 3.67 3.28
C ARG A 101 -5.46 4.87 4.18
N ASP A 102 -4.19 5.06 4.55
CA ASP A 102 -3.81 6.18 5.40
C ASP A 102 -4.04 7.54 4.74
N MET A 103 -3.82 7.63 3.43
CA MET A 103 -3.83 8.91 2.72
C MET A 103 -5.17 9.25 2.07
N TYR A 104 -5.89 8.25 1.57
CA TYR A 104 -7.18 8.41 0.88
C TYR A 104 -8.35 7.81 1.66
N GLY A 105 -8.12 6.99 2.69
CA GLY A 105 -9.22 6.33 3.41
C GLY A 105 -9.91 5.21 2.62
N ILE A 106 -9.28 4.74 1.54
CA ILE A 106 -9.76 3.57 0.78
C ILE A 106 -9.38 2.31 1.55
N GLU A 107 -10.37 1.50 1.88
CA GLU A 107 -10.18 0.26 2.61
C GLU A 107 -9.74 -0.88 1.68
N PHE A 108 -9.00 -1.85 2.25
CA PHE A 108 -8.60 -3.06 1.54
C PHE A 108 -9.14 -4.29 2.26
N ALA A 109 -10.12 -4.96 1.65
CA ALA A 109 -10.76 -6.14 2.22
C ALA A 109 -9.78 -7.32 2.27
N ASP A 110 -9.82 -8.09 3.36
CA ASP A 110 -8.96 -9.26 3.61
C ASP A 110 -7.44 -9.00 3.61
N ALA A 111 -7.04 -7.74 3.79
CA ALA A 111 -5.65 -7.34 3.93
C ALA A 111 -4.96 -8.09 5.09
N PRO A 112 -3.73 -8.62 4.92
CA PRO A 112 -2.99 -9.30 5.98
C PRO A 112 -2.67 -8.40 7.18
N ASP A 113 -2.44 -7.12 6.94
CA ASP A 113 -2.18 -6.09 7.95
C ASP A 113 -2.96 -4.82 7.60
N ASN A 114 -3.84 -4.43 8.51
CA ASN A 114 -4.72 -3.26 8.36
C ASN A 114 -4.32 -2.10 9.30
N ARG A 115 -3.18 -2.23 9.99
CA ARG A 115 -2.68 -1.19 10.89
C ARG A 115 -2.21 0.01 10.07
N ARG A 116 -2.30 1.21 10.67
CA ARG A 116 -1.70 2.41 10.09
C ARG A 116 -0.23 2.19 9.75
N TRP A 117 0.27 2.93 8.77
CA TRP A 117 1.68 2.96 8.43
C TRP A 117 2.26 4.37 8.50
N ALA A 118 1.90 5.27 7.59
CA ALA A 118 2.56 6.56 7.40
C ALA A 118 2.04 7.67 8.32
N ARG A 119 0.89 7.46 9.00
CA ARG A 119 0.27 8.53 9.81
C ARG A 119 1.07 8.97 11.03
N HIS A 120 1.81 8.06 11.68
CA HIS A 120 2.61 8.33 12.89
C HIS A 120 1.99 9.27 13.97
N GLN A 121 0.68 9.19 14.21
CA GLN A 121 -0.11 10.11 15.06
C GLN A 121 -0.25 11.57 14.56
N ALA A 122 0.40 11.96 13.47
CA ALA A 122 0.25 13.29 12.87
C ALA A 122 -1.18 13.55 12.35
N TRP A 123 -1.90 12.49 11.99
CA TRP A 123 -3.28 12.54 11.54
C TRP A 123 -4.14 11.54 12.31
N SER A 124 -5.35 11.96 12.69
CA SER A 124 -6.38 11.10 13.27
C SER A 124 -6.83 10.07 12.24
N LYS A 125 -7.50 8.98 12.64
CA LYS A 125 -7.95 7.93 11.71
C LYS A 125 -8.85 8.45 10.58
N GLY A 126 -9.66 9.48 10.85
CA GLY A 126 -10.60 10.05 9.87
C GLY A 126 -9.94 11.01 8.87
N ASP A 127 -8.75 11.52 9.19
CA ASP A 127 -8.05 12.45 8.32
C ASP A 127 -7.51 11.71 7.09
N THR A 128 -7.64 12.30 5.92
CA THR A 128 -7.23 11.68 4.65
C THR A 128 -6.45 12.73 3.84
N PRO A 129 -5.15 12.92 4.13
CA PRO A 129 -4.39 14.09 3.70
C PRO A 129 -4.32 14.32 2.18
N LEU A 130 -4.48 13.25 1.38
CA LEU A 130 -4.42 13.35 -0.08
C LEU A 130 -5.78 13.55 -0.75
N ARG A 131 -6.87 13.59 0.02
CA ARG A 131 -8.18 13.98 -0.51
C ARG A 131 -8.18 15.44 -0.91
N ARG A 132 -8.84 15.78 -2.03
CA ARG A 132 -8.98 17.14 -2.57
C ARG A 132 -9.56 18.11 -1.54
N ASN A 133 -10.53 17.66 -0.74
CA ASN A 133 -11.16 18.46 0.30
C ASN A 133 -10.33 18.62 1.59
N PHE A 134 -9.18 17.94 1.71
CA PHE A 134 -8.26 18.14 2.81
C PHE A 134 -7.45 19.43 2.60
N PRO A 135 -7.38 20.33 3.61
CA PRO A 135 -6.66 21.61 3.49
C PRO A 135 -5.17 21.43 3.16
N LEU A 136 -4.65 22.24 2.25
CA LEU A 136 -3.25 22.18 1.81
C LEU A 136 -2.28 22.56 2.93
N GLU A 137 -2.66 23.53 3.76
CA GLU A 137 -1.93 23.96 4.95
C GLU A 137 -1.95 22.94 6.10
N GLY A 138 -2.69 21.84 5.95
CA GLY A 138 -2.95 20.87 7.00
C GLY A 138 -4.02 21.33 8.00
N LEU A 139 -4.28 20.48 8.99
CA LEU A 139 -5.16 20.85 10.10
C LEU A 139 -4.36 21.61 11.15
N LYS A 140 -4.87 22.76 11.58
CA LYS A 140 -4.30 23.48 12.73
C LYS A 140 -4.56 22.65 13.98
N THR A 141 -3.51 22.17 14.62
CA THR A 141 -3.59 21.53 15.93
C THR A 141 -2.86 22.40 16.94
N ASP A 142 -3.52 22.74 18.04
CA ASP A 142 -2.87 23.44 19.16
C ASP A 142 -1.92 22.52 19.95
N ASP A 143 -2.04 21.21 19.71
CA ASP A 143 -1.26 20.17 20.36
C ASP A 143 -0.04 19.74 19.54
N THR A 144 1.06 19.49 20.24
CA THR A 144 2.21 18.77 19.68
C THR A 144 1.83 17.33 19.33
N THR A 145 2.31 16.83 18.18
CA THR A 145 2.10 15.43 17.79
C THR A 145 2.60 14.50 18.88
N GLN A 146 1.69 13.69 19.42
CA GLN A 146 2.00 12.77 20.50
C GLN A 146 2.99 11.69 20.02
N PRO A 147 3.87 11.19 20.90
CA PRO A 147 4.70 10.03 20.60
C PRO A 147 3.84 8.87 20.09
N ASP A 148 4.35 8.20 19.08
CA ASP A 148 3.68 7.10 18.39
C ASP A 148 3.76 5.76 19.16
N ALA A 149 3.50 5.84 20.47
CA ALA A 149 3.59 4.77 21.45
C ALA A 149 2.55 3.63 21.30
N PRO A 150 1.28 3.85 20.90
CA PRO A 150 0.25 2.80 20.93
C PRO A 150 0.27 1.86 19.71
N TYR A 151 1.40 1.72 19.01
CA TYR A 151 1.47 0.79 17.88
C TYR A 151 1.65 -0.64 18.35
N GLY A 152 0.65 -1.48 18.06
CA GLY A 152 0.68 -2.90 18.40
C GLY A 152 1.62 -3.68 17.49
N TYR A 153 2.90 -3.73 17.85
CA TYR A 153 3.88 -4.64 17.21
C TYR A 153 3.48 -6.10 17.43
N HIS A 154 3.79 -6.95 16.46
CA HIS A 154 3.50 -8.38 16.58
C HIS A 154 4.36 -9.03 17.67
N GLN A 155 3.71 -9.71 18.60
CA GLN A 155 4.36 -10.40 19.71
C GLN A 155 4.59 -11.87 19.34
N VAL A 156 5.82 -12.37 19.50
CA VAL A 156 6.15 -13.79 19.33
C VAL A 156 6.32 -14.43 20.70
N GLN A 157 5.54 -15.47 20.98
CA GLN A 157 5.58 -16.17 22.27
C GLN A 157 6.50 -17.40 22.21
N GLY A 158 7.24 -17.64 23.30
CA GLY A 158 8.05 -18.84 23.49
C GLY A 158 8.98 -18.72 24.70
N VAL A 159 9.35 -19.84 25.32
CA VAL A 159 10.09 -19.89 26.60
C VAL A 159 11.44 -19.15 26.56
N GLN A 160 12.08 -19.08 25.39
CA GLN A 160 13.37 -18.40 25.18
C GLN A 160 13.30 -17.33 24.10
N VAL A 161 12.10 -16.86 23.77
CA VAL A 161 11.92 -15.77 22.82
C VAL A 161 12.01 -14.44 23.56
N TYR A 162 12.83 -13.52 23.04
CA TYR A 162 12.94 -12.17 23.56
C TYR A 162 12.89 -11.14 22.43
N GLU A 163 12.40 -9.95 22.76
CA GLU A 163 12.32 -8.82 21.83
C GLU A 163 13.56 -7.93 21.98
N ILE A 164 14.18 -7.55 20.86
CA ILE A 164 15.25 -6.55 20.80
C ILE A 164 14.66 -5.32 20.10
N PRO A 165 14.26 -4.28 20.85
CA PRO A 165 13.76 -3.04 20.27
C PRO A 165 14.93 -2.18 19.79
N VAL A 166 14.90 -1.76 18.52
CA VAL A 166 15.83 -0.76 17.99
C VAL A 166 15.01 0.41 17.44
N GLY A 167 15.28 1.61 17.92
CA GLY A 167 14.78 2.83 17.33
C GLY A 167 13.70 3.60 18.10
N PRO A 168 13.16 4.66 17.46
CA PRO A 168 13.44 5.05 16.08
C PRO A 168 14.86 5.64 16.01
N VAL A 169 15.79 4.94 15.35
CA VAL A 169 17.21 5.37 15.28
C VAL A 169 17.44 5.94 13.90
N HIS A 170 18.11 7.09 13.86
CA HIS A 170 18.69 7.63 12.64
C HIS A 170 20.20 7.47 12.72
N ALA A 171 20.75 6.42 12.11
CA ALA A 171 22.20 6.30 11.93
C ALA A 171 22.63 7.15 10.73
N GLY A 172 22.79 8.47 10.91
CA GLY A 172 23.45 9.33 9.92
C GLY A 172 22.55 9.99 8.87
N ILE A 173 22.33 9.36 7.70
CA ILE A 173 21.68 9.98 6.51
C ILE A 173 20.41 9.21 6.05
N ILE A 174 20.17 7.99 6.56
CA ILE A 174 19.11 7.08 6.06
C ILE A 174 17.75 7.27 6.73
N GLU A 175 16.67 6.74 6.14
CA GLU A 175 15.32 6.74 6.74
C GLU A 175 15.34 6.23 8.21
N PRO A 176 14.79 6.98 9.18
CA PRO A 176 14.61 6.49 10.54
C PRO A 176 13.65 5.30 10.55
N GLY A 177 13.98 4.29 11.35
CA GLY A 177 13.16 3.10 11.48
C GLY A 177 13.04 2.64 12.91
N HIS A 178 11.85 2.16 13.24
CA HIS A 178 11.62 1.29 14.39
C HIS A 178 11.72 -0.16 13.92
N PHE A 179 12.54 -0.94 14.60
CA PHE A 179 12.71 -2.35 14.33
C PHE A 179 12.38 -3.15 15.60
N ARG A 180 11.59 -4.20 15.43
CA ARG A 180 11.31 -5.20 16.46
C ARG A 180 11.79 -6.55 15.99
N PHE A 181 12.95 -6.95 16.53
CA PHE A 181 13.48 -8.28 16.34
C PHE A 181 12.94 -9.19 17.44
N ASN A 182 12.24 -10.25 17.08
CA ASN A 182 11.95 -11.35 18.00
C ASN A 182 13.01 -12.44 17.76
N ALA A 183 13.78 -12.79 18.78
CA ALA A 183 14.92 -13.69 18.67
C ALA A 183 14.86 -14.84 19.69
N ALA A 184 15.51 -15.95 19.36
CA ALA A 184 15.78 -17.06 20.28
C ALA A 184 17.26 -17.44 20.15
N GLY A 185 18.06 -17.09 21.17
CA GLY A 185 19.52 -17.08 21.06
C GLY A 185 19.95 -16.15 19.92
N GLU A 186 20.79 -16.65 19.01
CA GLU A 186 21.30 -15.88 17.86
C GLU A 186 20.34 -15.86 16.65
N ARG A 187 19.24 -16.61 16.70
CA ARG A 187 18.31 -16.73 15.57
C ARG A 187 17.21 -15.67 15.64
N ILE A 188 17.13 -14.84 14.61
CA ILE A 188 15.97 -13.95 14.39
C ILE A 188 14.79 -14.78 13.88
N LEU A 189 13.69 -14.78 14.63
CA LEU A 189 12.44 -15.45 14.27
C LEU A 189 11.54 -14.52 13.44
N ARG A 190 11.54 -13.23 13.78
CA ARG A 190 10.76 -12.21 13.08
C ARG A 190 11.45 -10.85 13.18
N LEU A 191 11.41 -10.11 12.08
CA LEU A 191 11.70 -8.69 12.04
C LEU A 191 10.42 -7.96 11.64
N GLU A 192 9.98 -7.02 12.46
CA GLU A 192 8.98 -6.05 12.07
C GLU A 192 9.62 -4.67 11.93
N GLU A 193 9.49 -4.08 10.75
CA GLU A 193 10.00 -2.75 10.41
C GLU A 193 8.85 -1.75 10.37
N ARG A 194 9.05 -0.63 11.05
CA ARG A 194 8.17 0.53 10.97
C ARG A 194 8.97 1.72 10.49
N LEU A 195 8.63 2.18 9.29
CA LEU A 195 9.26 3.27 8.55
C LEU A 195 8.20 4.35 8.26
N GLY A 196 8.59 5.44 7.61
CA GLY A 196 7.69 6.53 7.22
C GLY A 196 7.77 7.75 8.14
N TYR A 197 8.74 7.79 9.06
CA TYR A 197 8.87 8.83 10.07
C TYR A 197 9.20 10.20 9.46
N VAL A 198 9.75 10.25 8.24
CA VAL A 198 10.03 11.49 7.50
C VAL A 198 8.95 11.84 6.49
N HIS A 199 7.85 11.11 6.45
CA HIS A 199 6.74 11.43 5.55
C HIS A 199 6.17 12.81 5.92
N LYS A 200 6.15 13.72 4.94
CA LYS A 200 5.79 15.13 5.11
C LYS A 200 4.50 15.52 4.39
N GLY A 201 3.89 14.59 3.65
CA GLY A 201 2.71 14.87 2.83
C GLY A 201 2.96 15.85 1.67
N LEU A 202 4.20 15.99 1.19
CA LEU A 202 4.55 16.95 0.14
C LEU A 202 3.82 16.67 -1.18
N GLU A 203 3.43 15.42 -1.41
CA GLU A 203 2.65 15.00 -2.57
C GLU A 203 1.26 15.67 -2.65
N LYS A 204 0.73 16.20 -1.53
CA LYS A 204 -0.50 17.00 -1.53
C LYS A 204 -0.35 18.33 -2.29
N SER A 205 0.87 18.85 -2.38
CA SER A 205 1.19 20.11 -3.06
C SER A 205 1.59 19.93 -4.53
N ALA A 206 1.63 18.69 -5.02
CA ALA A 206 2.09 18.34 -6.36
C ALA A 206 1.00 18.48 -7.43
#